data_AF-A0A8N5EUA4-F1
#
_entry.id   AF-A0A8N5EUA4-F1
#
_cell.length_a   1.000
_cell.length_b   1.000
_cell.length_c   1.000
_cell.angle_alpha   90.00
_cell.angle_beta   90.00
_cell.angle_gamma   90.00
#
_symmetry.space_group_name_H-M   'P 1'
#
loop_
_entity.id
_entity.type
_entity.pdbx_description
1 polymer ?
#
loop_
_entity_poly.entity_id
_entity_poly.type
_entity_poly.pdbx_seq_one_letter_code
_entity_poly.pdbx_strand_id
1 'polypeptide(L)'
;MQMNTNQLTSIHADLCQLCLLAKCFKPALPYLDVDMMDICKENGAYDAKHFLCYYYYGGMIYTGLKNFERALYFYEQAITTPAMAVSHIMLESYKKYILVSLILLGKVQQLPKYTSQIVGRFIKPLSNAYHELAQVYSTNKPSELRNLVNKHSETFTRDNNMGLVKQCLSSLYKKNIQRLTKTFLTLSLQDMASRVQLSGPQEAEKYVLHMIEDGEIFASINQKDGMVCFHDNPEKYNNPAMLHNIDQEMLKCIELDERLKAMDQEITVNPQFVQKSMGSQEDDSGTKPSSYS
;
A
#
# COMPACT_ATOMS: atom_id res chain seq x y z
N MET A 1 -26.91 9.28 8.33
CA MET A 1 -26.56 10.44 7.47
C MET A 1 -25.21 10.94 7.95
N GLN A 2 -24.24 11.18 7.05
CA GLN A 2 -22.94 11.71 7.47
C GLN A 2 -23.14 13.09 8.13
N MET A 3 -22.68 13.25 9.37
CA MET A 3 -22.78 14.53 10.09
C MET A 3 -21.59 15.44 9.76
N ASN A 4 -20.42 14.83 9.50
CA ASN A 4 -19.17 15.49 9.09
C ASN A 4 -18.52 14.71 7.94
N THR A 5 -17.66 15.36 7.16
CA THR A 5 -16.91 14.78 6.02
C THR A 5 -15.91 13.68 6.39
N ASN A 6 -15.72 13.41 7.69
CA ASN A 6 -14.64 12.59 8.21
C ASN A 6 -15.12 11.24 8.78
N GLN A 7 -16.39 10.90 8.55
CA GLN A 7 -17.03 9.71 9.14
C GLN A 7 -17.15 8.56 8.16
N LEU A 8 -16.52 7.44 8.48
CA LEU A 8 -16.69 6.18 7.79
C LEU A 8 -17.99 5.51 8.24
N THR A 9 -19.00 5.56 7.37
CA THR A 9 -20.27 4.84 7.51
C THR A 9 -20.25 3.50 6.76
N SER A 10 -21.14 2.57 7.12
CA SER A 10 -21.27 1.27 6.43
C SER A 10 -21.58 1.39 4.93
N ILE A 11 -22.29 2.45 4.54
CA ILE A 11 -22.73 2.72 3.16
C ILE A 11 -21.52 2.91 2.22
N HIS A 12 -20.37 3.37 2.72
CA HIS A 12 -19.16 3.48 1.90
C HIS A 12 -18.70 2.14 1.35
N ALA A 13 -18.86 1.06 2.11
CA ALA A 13 -18.54 -0.29 1.66
C ALA A 13 -19.46 -0.72 0.51
N ASP A 14 -20.77 -0.45 0.63
CA ASP A 14 -21.77 -0.79 -0.38
C ASP A 14 -21.55 0.00 -1.67
N LEU A 15 -21.25 1.30 -1.56
CA LEU A 15 -20.88 2.13 -2.72
C LEU A 15 -19.67 1.56 -3.47
N CYS A 16 -18.63 1.18 -2.73
CA CYS A 16 -17.44 0.56 -3.30
C CYS A 16 -17.77 -0.79 -3.97
N GLN A 17 -18.62 -1.60 -3.35
CA GLN A 17 -19.07 -2.87 -3.93
C GLN A 17 -19.82 -2.66 -5.25
N LEU A 18 -20.80 -1.75 -5.28
CA LEU A 18 -21.59 -1.44 -6.46
C LEU A 18 -20.71 -0.92 -7.60
N CYS A 19 -19.77 -0.02 -7.31
CA CYS A 19 -18.87 0.52 -8.33
C CYS A 19 -17.90 -0.54 -8.88
N LEU A 20 -17.50 -1.51 -8.04
CA LEU A 20 -16.62 -2.61 -8.41
C LEU A 20 -17.32 -3.64 -9.30
N LEU A 21 -18.61 -3.87 -9.06
CA LEU A 21 -19.49 -4.72 -9.88
C LEU A 21 -19.80 -4.04 -11.23
N ALA A 22 -20.18 -2.76 -11.19
CA ALA A 22 -20.51 -1.97 -12.38
C ALA A 22 -19.29 -1.52 -13.21
N LYS A 23 -18.07 -1.78 -12.74
CA LYS A 23 -16.80 -1.38 -13.38
C LYS A 23 -16.69 0.13 -13.64
N CYS A 24 -17.32 0.95 -12.79
CA CYS A 24 -17.32 2.40 -12.88
C CYS A 24 -16.74 3.03 -11.60
N PHE A 25 -15.44 3.26 -11.58
CA PHE A 25 -14.70 3.67 -10.37
C PHE A 25 -14.71 5.18 -10.11
N LYS A 26 -14.86 5.99 -11.16
CA LYS A 26 -14.78 7.46 -11.11
C LYS A 26 -15.65 8.11 -10.01
N PRO A 27 -16.92 7.71 -9.79
CA PRO A 27 -17.77 8.36 -8.79
C PRO A 27 -17.41 7.99 -7.34
N ALA A 28 -16.66 6.92 -7.10
CA ALA A 28 -16.28 6.48 -5.75
C ALA A 28 -15.03 7.19 -5.21
N LEU A 29 -14.18 7.73 -6.10
CA LEU A 29 -12.90 8.35 -5.76
C LEU A 29 -12.99 9.48 -4.71
N PRO A 30 -13.95 10.43 -4.80
CA PRO A 30 -14.02 11.53 -3.83
C PRO A 30 -14.18 11.07 -2.38
N TYR A 31 -14.79 9.90 -2.16
CA TYR A 31 -14.98 9.31 -0.84
C TYR A 31 -13.78 8.47 -0.39
N LEU A 32 -13.02 7.90 -1.32
CA LEU A 32 -11.85 7.07 -1.04
C LEU A 32 -10.57 7.91 -0.82
N ASP A 33 -10.48 9.06 -1.50
CA ASP A 33 -9.32 9.95 -1.45
C ASP A 33 -9.24 10.70 -0.10
N VAL A 34 -10.33 10.75 0.66
CA VAL A 34 -10.37 11.35 2.01
C VAL A 34 -10.00 10.30 3.06
N ASP A 35 -8.97 10.60 3.84
CA ASP A 35 -8.61 9.82 5.04
C ASP A 35 -9.59 10.11 6.18
N MET A 36 -10.68 9.36 6.23
CA MET A 36 -11.70 9.43 7.28
C MET A 36 -11.12 8.93 8.62
N MET A 37 -11.32 9.70 9.68
CA MET A 37 -10.72 9.43 11.00
C MET A 37 -11.69 8.71 11.95
N ASP A 38 -12.99 9.01 11.85
CA ASP A 38 -13.99 8.47 12.76
C ASP A 38 -14.86 7.41 12.08
N ILE A 39 -15.20 6.36 12.82
CA ILE A 39 -16.17 5.36 12.38
C ILE A 39 -17.54 5.71 12.95
N CYS A 40 -18.51 6.03 12.08
CA CYS A 40 -19.87 6.27 12.52
C CYS A 40 -20.52 4.95 12.92
N LYS A 41 -20.77 4.78 14.23
CA LYS A 41 -21.34 3.54 14.77
C LYS A 41 -22.84 3.38 14.47
N GLU A 42 -23.52 4.38 13.90
CA GLU A 42 -24.94 4.34 13.50
C GLU A 42 -25.83 3.55 14.49
N ASN A 43 -25.87 3.97 15.77
CA ASN A 43 -26.63 3.31 16.85
C ASN A 43 -26.34 1.80 17.07
N GLY A 44 -25.15 1.33 16.69
CA GLY A 44 -24.75 -0.08 16.81
C GLY A 44 -24.87 -0.89 15.51
N ALA A 45 -25.27 -0.28 14.40
CA ALA A 45 -25.42 -0.96 13.10
C ALA A 45 -24.09 -1.18 12.34
N TYR A 46 -22.95 -0.83 12.93
CA TYR A 46 -21.64 -0.95 12.28
C TYR A 46 -20.97 -2.30 12.58
N ASP A 47 -20.98 -3.21 11.60
CA ASP A 47 -20.20 -4.47 11.66
C ASP A 47 -18.77 -4.27 11.15
N ALA A 48 -17.80 -4.95 11.78
CA ALA A 48 -16.39 -4.92 11.41
C ALA A 48 -16.15 -5.41 9.96
N LYS A 49 -17.06 -6.21 9.41
CA LYS A 49 -17.02 -6.62 8.00
C LYS A 49 -17.17 -5.44 7.06
N HIS A 50 -17.97 -4.42 7.36
CA HIS A 50 -18.11 -3.25 6.50
C HIS A 50 -16.80 -2.47 6.42
N PHE A 51 -16.08 -2.34 7.54
CA PHE A 51 -14.73 -1.76 7.55
C PHE A 51 -13.78 -2.55 6.65
N LEU A 52 -13.71 -3.87 6.83
CA LEU A 52 -12.85 -4.73 6.02
C LEU A 52 -13.22 -4.67 4.52
N CYS A 53 -14.51 -4.68 4.20
CA CYS A 53 -15.01 -4.56 2.83
C CYS A 53 -14.67 -3.20 2.21
N TYR A 54 -14.83 -2.10 2.95
CA TYR A 54 -14.47 -0.76 2.48
C TYR A 54 -13.01 -0.69 2.07
N TYR A 55 -12.09 -1.09 2.96
CA TYR A 55 -10.66 -1.05 2.65
C TYR A 55 -10.25 -2.05 1.58
N TYR A 56 -10.84 -3.26 1.57
CA TYR A 56 -10.55 -4.25 0.53
C TYR A 56 -11.04 -3.81 -0.85
N TYR A 57 -12.30 -3.37 -0.97
CA TYR A 57 -12.87 -2.91 -2.23
C TYR A 57 -12.22 -1.60 -2.69
N GLY A 58 -11.96 -0.66 -1.78
CA GLY A 58 -11.17 0.54 -2.05
C GLY A 58 -9.78 0.21 -2.59
N GLY A 59 -9.08 -0.75 -1.97
CA GLY A 59 -7.81 -1.28 -2.46
C GLY A 59 -7.91 -1.84 -3.87
N MET A 60 -8.97 -2.61 -4.18
CA MET A 60 -9.22 -3.14 -5.53
C MET A 60 -9.52 -2.04 -6.56
N ILE A 61 -10.27 -1.01 -6.18
CA ILE A 61 -10.57 0.15 -7.03
C ILE A 61 -9.28 0.88 -7.40
N TYR A 62 -8.45 1.21 -6.40
CA TYR A 62 -7.16 1.85 -6.63
C TYR A 62 -6.20 0.98 -7.44
N THR A 63 -6.20 -0.34 -7.20
CA THR A 63 -5.44 -1.30 -8.02
C THR A 63 -5.92 -1.29 -9.47
N GLY A 64 -7.23 -1.22 -9.71
CA GLY A 64 -7.81 -1.14 -11.06
C GLY A 64 -7.47 0.16 -11.80
N LEU A 65 -7.33 1.26 -11.06
CA LEU A 65 -6.89 2.56 -11.57
C LEU A 65 -5.36 2.70 -11.68
N LYS A 66 -4.60 1.64 -11.37
CA LYS A 66 -3.12 1.62 -11.28
C LYS A 66 -2.53 2.63 -10.29
N ASN A 67 -3.33 3.12 -9.33
CA ASN A 67 -2.81 3.89 -8.20
C ASN A 67 -2.36 2.92 -7.11
N PHE A 68 -1.17 2.33 -7.30
CA PHE A 68 -0.65 1.27 -6.44
C PHE A 68 -0.26 1.75 -5.04
N GLU A 69 0.10 3.02 -4.87
CA GLU A 69 0.48 3.61 -3.58
C GLU A 69 -0.71 3.61 -2.62
N ARG A 70 -1.83 4.19 -3.06
CA ARG A 70 -3.06 4.22 -2.26
C ARG A 70 -3.65 2.83 -2.11
N ALA A 71 -3.57 1.98 -3.14
CA ALA A 71 -4.00 0.58 -3.04
C ALA A 71 -3.25 -0.17 -1.94
N LEU A 72 -1.92 -0.01 -1.86
CA LEU A 72 -1.10 -0.67 -0.85
C LEU A 72 -1.49 -0.23 0.56
N TYR A 73 -1.67 1.07 0.77
CA TYR A 73 -2.16 1.62 2.04
C TYR A 73 -3.52 1.02 2.43
N PHE A 74 -4.46 0.94 1.49
CA PHE A 74 -5.79 0.38 1.75
C PHE A 74 -5.73 -1.11 2.16
N TYR A 75 -4.93 -1.92 1.45
CA TYR A 75 -4.76 -3.32 1.85
C TYR A 75 -4.06 -3.45 3.20
N GLU A 76 -3.09 -2.58 3.51
CA GLU A 76 -2.41 -2.56 4.81
C GLU A 76 -3.41 -2.31 5.94
N GLN A 77 -4.27 -1.30 5.81
CA GLN A 77 -5.32 -0.99 6.80
C GLN A 77 -6.32 -2.15 6.99
N ALA A 78 -6.66 -2.86 5.90
CA ALA A 78 -7.52 -4.05 6.00
C ALA A 78 -6.85 -5.21 6.78
N ILE A 79 -5.51 -5.31 6.76
CA ILE A 79 -4.76 -6.38 7.44
C ILE A 79 -4.46 -6.00 8.90
N THR A 80 -4.26 -4.72 9.20
CA THR A 80 -3.98 -4.22 10.55
C THR A 80 -5.20 -4.24 11.47
N THR A 81 -6.39 -4.43 10.93
CA THR A 81 -7.63 -4.51 11.71
C THR A 81 -7.51 -5.60 12.80
N PRO A 82 -7.74 -5.25 14.09
CA PRO A 82 -7.74 -6.22 15.19
C PRO A 82 -8.77 -7.32 14.96
N ALA A 83 -8.34 -8.57 14.90
CA ALA A 83 -9.20 -9.70 14.61
C ALA A 83 -8.80 -10.95 15.41
N MET A 84 -9.82 -11.59 16.00
CA MET A 84 -9.67 -12.86 16.73
C MET A 84 -9.90 -14.08 15.83
N ALA A 85 -10.62 -13.90 14.72
CA ALA A 85 -10.92 -14.94 13.74
C ALA A 85 -10.43 -14.53 12.35
N VAL A 86 -10.03 -15.52 11.54
CA VAL A 86 -9.61 -15.29 10.16
C VAL A 86 -10.84 -15.03 9.30
N SER A 87 -10.82 -13.92 8.55
CA SER A 87 -11.82 -13.65 7.52
C SER A 87 -11.22 -13.85 6.12
N HIS A 88 -12.06 -14.28 5.17
CA HIS A 88 -11.64 -14.39 3.77
C HIS A 88 -11.23 -13.02 3.18
N ILE A 89 -11.84 -11.93 3.66
CA ILE A 89 -11.52 -10.57 3.21
C ILE A 89 -10.07 -10.24 3.57
N MET A 90 -9.65 -10.48 4.82
CA MET A 90 -8.26 -10.25 5.24
C MET A 90 -7.28 -11.11 4.44
N LEU A 91 -7.63 -12.36 4.16
CA LEU A 91 -6.78 -13.27 3.40
C LEU A 91 -6.61 -12.82 1.94
N GLU A 92 -7.67 -12.38 1.29
CA GLU A 92 -7.60 -11.82 -0.07
C GLU A 92 -6.87 -10.46 -0.10
N SER A 93 -7.09 -9.60 0.89
CA SER A 93 -6.33 -8.36 1.07
C SER A 93 -4.83 -8.64 1.21
N TYR A 94 -4.46 -9.64 2.01
CA TYR A 94 -3.06 -10.02 2.22
C TYR A 94 -2.38 -10.54 0.95
N LYS A 95 -3.08 -11.38 0.18
CA LYS A 95 -2.60 -11.84 -1.14
C LYS A 95 -2.33 -10.66 -2.08
N LYS A 96 -3.29 -9.72 -2.20
CA LYS A 96 -3.16 -8.55 -3.08
C LYS A 96 -2.13 -7.55 -2.56
N TYR A 97 -1.98 -7.39 -1.26
CA TYR A 97 -0.91 -6.60 -0.63
C TYR A 97 0.48 -7.09 -1.04
N ILE A 98 0.72 -8.40 -1.04
CA ILE A 98 1.98 -8.97 -1.53
C ILE A 98 2.20 -8.63 -3.01
N LEU A 99 1.19 -8.81 -3.86
CA LEU A 99 1.33 -8.53 -5.29
C LEU A 99 1.60 -7.05 -5.57
N VAL A 100 0.82 -6.15 -4.95
CA VAL A 100 0.92 -4.71 -5.13
C VAL A 100 2.24 -4.18 -4.59
N SER A 101 2.72 -4.68 -3.43
CA SER A 101 4.04 -4.31 -2.91
C SER A 101 5.19 -4.77 -3.82
N LEU A 102 5.08 -5.94 -4.43
CA LEU A 102 6.06 -6.40 -5.43
C LEU A 102 6.07 -5.51 -6.68
N ILE A 103 4.91 -5.05 -7.13
CA ILE A 103 4.77 -4.15 -8.29
C ILE A 103 5.35 -2.77 -7.98
N LEU A 104 4.96 -2.17 -6.85
CA LEU A 104 5.30 -0.80 -6.49
C LEU A 104 6.74 -0.66 -5.96
N LEU A 105 7.14 -1.49 -5.01
CA LEU A 105 8.39 -1.34 -4.25
C LEU A 105 9.48 -2.32 -4.69
N GLY A 106 9.13 -3.34 -5.47
CA GLY A 106 10.04 -4.41 -5.88
C GLY A 106 10.44 -5.38 -4.76
N LYS A 107 9.77 -5.30 -3.60
CA LYS A 107 9.90 -6.18 -2.43
C LYS A 107 8.61 -6.10 -1.59
N VAL A 108 8.37 -7.11 -0.76
CA VAL A 108 7.21 -7.09 0.16
C VAL A 108 7.45 -6.08 1.27
N GLN A 109 6.53 -5.14 1.43
CA GLN A 109 6.54 -4.15 2.51
C GLN A 109 6.30 -4.85 3.86
N GLN A 110 7.10 -4.50 4.86
CA GLN A 110 6.96 -5.07 6.20
C GLN A 110 5.70 -4.51 6.84
N LEU A 111 4.86 -5.40 7.37
CA LEU A 111 3.67 -5.03 8.08
C LEU A 111 4.01 -4.44 9.46
N PRO A 112 3.18 -3.54 10.00
CA PRO A 112 3.37 -2.99 11.33
C PRO A 112 3.32 -4.05 12.44
N LYS A 113 4.05 -3.82 13.55
CA LYS A 113 4.11 -4.78 14.67
C LYS A 113 2.77 -5.03 15.35
N TYR A 114 1.82 -4.10 15.25
CA TYR A 114 0.50 -4.18 15.85
C TYR A 114 -0.50 -5.02 15.03
N THR A 115 -0.08 -5.61 13.89
CA THR A 115 -0.96 -6.52 13.15
C THR A 115 -1.38 -7.73 13.98
N SER A 116 -2.63 -8.15 13.81
CA SER A 116 -3.23 -9.28 14.52
C SER A 116 -2.41 -10.57 14.38
N GLN A 117 -2.21 -11.30 15.49
CA GLN A 117 -1.43 -12.55 15.54
C GLN A 117 -1.95 -13.62 14.56
N ILE A 118 -3.24 -13.60 14.26
CA ILE A 118 -3.86 -14.52 13.29
C ILE A 118 -3.27 -14.38 11.88
N VAL A 119 -2.76 -13.21 11.50
CA VAL A 119 -2.17 -12.96 10.17
C VAL A 119 -0.91 -13.80 10.01
N GLY A 120 -0.01 -13.76 10.99
CA GLY A 120 1.22 -14.54 10.98
C GLY A 120 0.98 -16.04 11.13
N ARG A 121 0.01 -16.43 11.97
CA ARG A 121 -0.23 -17.85 12.32
C ARG A 121 -1.04 -18.61 11.28
N PHE A 122 -2.03 -17.97 10.66
CA PHE A 122 -2.98 -18.64 9.76
C PHE A 122 -2.97 -18.08 8.34
N ILE A 123 -2.98 -16.76 8.16
CA ILE A 123 -3.07 -16.18 6.81
C ILE A 123 -1.79 -16.46 6.02
N LYS A 124 -0.62 -16.25 6.64
CA LYS A 124 0.69 -16.49 6.02
C LYS A 124 0.86 -17.90 5.42
N PRO A 125 0.60 -19.01 6.13
CA PRO A 125 0.70 -20.35 5.55
C PRO A 125 -0.38 -20.63 4.50
N LEU A 126 -1.59 -20.06 4.64
CA LEU A 126 -2.64 -20.22 3.63
C LEU A 126 -2.31 -19.50 2.31
N SER A 127 -1.50 -18.45 2.34
CA SER A 127 -1.02 -17.71 1.16
C SER A 127 0.41 -18.10 0.75
N ASN A 128 0.85 -19.34 1.00
CA ASN A 128 2.23 -19.76 0.75
C ASN A 128 2.71 -19.53 -0.70
N ALA A 129 1.84 -19.75 -1.69
CA ALA A 129 2.17 -19.51 -3.10
C ALA A 129 2.60 -18.06 -3.39
N TYR A 130 2.03 -17.08 -2.67
CA TYR A 130 2.37 -15.66 -2.80
C TYR A 130 3.71 -15.33 -2.11
N HIS A 131 4.04 -16.02 -1.02
CA HIS A 131 5.36 -15.91 -0.40
C HIS A 131 6.46 -16.56 -1.23
N GLU A 132 6.19 -17.73 -1.81
CA GLU A 132 7.10 -18.39 -2.76
C GLU A 132 7.33 -17.47 -3.98
N LEU A 133 6.27 -16.79 -4.46
CA LEU A 133 6.37 -15.78 -5.51
C LEU A 133 7.31 -14.63 -5.10
N ALA A 134 7.12 -14.06 -3.91
CA ALA A 134 8.01 -13.01 -3.40
C ALA A 134 9.46 -13.48 -3.21
N GLN A 135 9.66 -14.72 -2.79
CA GLN A 135 10.98 -15.32 -2.62
C GLN A 135 11.68 -15.47 -3.97
N VAL A 136 11.02 -16.01 -4.99
CA VAL A 136 11.58 -16.10 -6.35
C VAL A 136 11.77 -14.71 -6.96
N TYR A 137 10.88 -13.76 -6.68
CA TYR A 137 11.05 -12.37 -7.12
C TYR A 137 12.35 -11.75 -6.58
N SER A 138 12.78 -12.12 -5.37
CA SER A 138 14.00 -11.62 -4.76
C SER A 138 15.29 -12.09 -5.46
N THR A 139 15.25 -13.21 -6.20
CA THR A 139 16.40 -13.72 -6.97
C THR A 139 16.66 -12.93 -8.25
N ASN A 140 15.71 -12.09 -8.67
CA ASN A 140 15.75 -11.26 -9.88
C ASN A 140 15.85 -12.05 -11.20
N LYS A 141 15.40 -13.30 -11.22
CA LYS A 141 15.39 -14.17 -12.40
C LYS A 141 13.98 -14.33 -13.00
N PRO A 142 13.68 -13.70 -14.15
CA PRO A 142 12.34 -13.73 -14.74
C PRO A 142 11.87 -15.13 -15.19
N SER A 143 12.81 -15.98 -15.65
CA SER A 143 12.53 -17.35 -16.06
C SER A 143 12.05 -18.23 -14.90
N GLU A 144 12.73 -18.18 -13.75
CA GLU A 144 12.30 -18.88 -12.53
C GLU A 144 10.93 -18.38 -12.05
N LEU A 145 10.69 -17.07 -12.09
CA LEU A 145 9.40 -16.50 -11.72
C LEU A 145 8.28 -17.00 -12.65
N ARG A 146 8.53 -17.04 -13.97
CA ARG A 146 7.57 -17.58 -14.95
C ARG A 146 7.25 -19.06 -14.69
N ASN A 147 8.26 -19.87 -14.37
CA ASN A 147 8.05 -21.28 -14.03
C ASN A 147 7.19 -21.44 -12.78
N LEU A 148 7.40 -20.60 -11.77
CA LEU A 148 6.59 -20.61 -10.55
C LEU A 148 5.15 -20.16 -10.80
N VAL A 149 4.94 -19.13 -11.63
CA VAL A 149 3.61 -18.67 -12.03
C VAL A 149 2.86 -19.78 -12.76
N ASN A 150 3.53 -20.55 -13.61
CA ASN A 150 2.93 -21.71 -14.29
C ASN A 150 2.60 -22.83 -13.29
N LYS A 151 3.51 -23.13 -12.35
CA LYS A 151 3.32 -24.15 -11.29
C LYS A 151 2.10 -23.88 -10.42
N HIS A 152 1.87 -22.62 -10.02
CA HIS A 152 0.76 -22.21 -9.15
C HIS A 152 -0.38 -21.50 -9.91
N SER A 153 -0.46 -21.71 -11.23
CA SER A 153 -1.40 -20.99 -12.11
C SER A 153 -2.86 -21.19 -11.72
N GLU A 154 -3.24 -22.42 -11.34
CA GLU A 154 -4.57 -22.76 -10.86
C GLU A 154 -4.93 -21.98 -9.58
N THR A 155 -3.99 -21.85 -8.63
CA THR A 155 -4.18 -21.11 -7.38
C THR A 155 -4.43 -19.62 -7.66
N PHE A 156 -3.60 -18.99 -8.50
CA PHE A 156 -3.74 -17.58 -8.83
C PHE A 156 -5.00 -17.27 -9.65
N THR A 157 -5.44 -18.22 -10.48
CA THR A 157 -6.68 -18.10 -11.27
C THR A 157 -7.90 -18.27 -10.37
N ARG A 158 -7.89 -19.25 -9.46
CA ARG A 158 -8.95 -19.44 -8.45
C ARG A 158 -9.14 -18.22 -7.56
N ASP A 159 -8.05 -17.56 -7.20
CA ASP A 159 -8.07 -16.33 -6.40
C ASP A 159 -8.42 -15.06 -7.23
N ASN A 160 -8.64 -15.20 -8.55
CA ASN A 160 -8.91 -14.10 -9.49
C ASN A 160 -7.83 -13.00 -9.52
N ASN A 161 -6.58 -13.35 -9.23
CA ASN A 161 -5.45 -12.41 -9.12
C ASN A 161 -4.39 -12.59 -10.22
N MET A 162 -4.64 -13.47 -11.20
CA MET A 162 -3.70 -13.80 -12.28
C MET A 162 -3.17 -12.58 -13.04
N GLY A 163 -4.01 -11.57 -13.28
CA GLY A 163 -3.59 -10.34 -13.96
C GLY A 163 -2.51 -9.57 -13.18
N LEU A 164 -2.64 -9.49 -11.85
CA LEU A 164 -1.67 -8.82 -10.98
C LEU A 164 -0.36 -9.61 -10.91
N VAL A 165 -0.42 -10.94 -10.90
CA VAL A 165 0.79 -11.78 -10.95
C VAL A 165 1.57 -11.55 -12.25
N LYS A 166 0.89 -11.39 -13.39
CA LYS A 166 1.53 -11.01 -14.66
C LYS A 166 2.13 -9.61 -14.59
N GLN A 167 1.49 -8.67 -13.90
CA GLN A 167 2.07 -7.35 -13.65
C GLN A 167 3.33 -7.45 -12.79
N CYS A 168 3.38 -8.31 -11.76
CA CYS A 168 4.61 -8.59 -11.03
C CYS A 168 5.73 -9.09 -11.97
N LEU A 169 5.43 -9.97 -12.92
CA LEU A 169 6.44 -10.42 -13.89
C LEU A 169 6.97 -9.24 -14.72
N SER A 170 6.09 -8.36 -15.19
CA SER A 170 6.49 -7.15 -15.93
C SER A 170 7.30 -6.17 -15.08
N SER A 171 6.92 -5.98 -13.80
CA SER A 171 7.65 -5.10 -12.88
C SER A 171 9.03 -5.66 -12.55
N LEU A 172 9.23 -6.99 -12.59
CA LEU A 172 10.54 -7.59 -12.42
C LEU A 172 11.48 -7.24 -13.58
N TYR A 173 10.98 -7.24 -14.82
CA TYR A 173 11.75 -6.78 -15.98
C TYR A 173 12.12 -5.30 -15.85
N LYS A 174 11.14 -4.45 -15.51
CA LYS A 174 11.37 -3.01 -15.25
C LYS A 174 12.41 -2.79 -14.14
N LYS A 175 12.32 -3.52 -13.03
CA LYS A 175 13.29 -3.49 -11.93
C LYS A 175 14.69 -3.90 -12.38
N ASN A 176 14.82 -4.94 -13.19
CA ASN A 176 16.11 -5.38 -13.71
C ASN A 176 16.76 -4.31 -14.61
N ILE A 177 15.96 -3.61 -15.42
CA ILE A 177 16.43 -2.48 -16.24
C ILE A 177 16.84 -1.30 -15.36
N GLN A 178 16.03 -0.92 -14.37
CA GLN A 178 16.37 0.13 -13.40
C GLN A 178 17.65 -0.16 -12.61
N ARG A 179 18.00 -1.44 -12.39
CA ARG A 179 19.28 -1.79 -11.75
C ARG A 179 20.49 -1.48 -12.63
N LEU A 180 20.33 -1.51 -13.95
CA LEU A 180 21.42 -1.22 -14.90
C LEU A 180 21.82 0.26 -14.88
N THR A 181 20.90 1.18 -14.55
CA THR A 181 21.22 2.61 -14.43
C THR A 181 22.21 2.90 -13.30
N LYS A 182 22.27 2.03 -12.28
CA LYS A 182 23.18 2.17 -11.14
C LYS A 182 24.62 1.75 -11.46
N THR A 183 24.83 0.99 -12.52
CA THR A 183 26.13 0.39 -12.85
C THR A 183 26.64 0.77 -14.23
N PHE A 184 25.77 1.26 -15.13
CA PHE A 184 26.10 1.65 -16.48
C PHE A 184 25.61 3.06 -16.75
N LEU A 185 26.44 3.85 -17.44
CA LEU A 185 26.04 5.12 -18.04
C LEU A 185 25.56 4.92 -19.48
N THR A 186 26.24 4.07 -20.23
CA THR A 186 25.89 3.72 -21.61
C THR A 186 25.95 2.21 -21.77
N LEU A 187 24.93 1.61 -22.37
CA LEU A 187 24.82 0.16 -22.55
C LEU A 187 24.18 -0.18 -23.90
N SER A 188 24.71 -1.18 -24.60
CA SER A 188 24.09 -1.67 -25.83
C SER A 188 22.74 -2.33 -25.57
N LEU A 189 21.79 -2.16 -26.49
CA LEU A 189 20.49 -2.84 -26.47
C LEU A 189 20.64 -4.37 -26.44
N GLN A 190 21.67 -4.92 -27.10
CA GLN A 190 21.94 -6.36 -27.12
C GLN A 190 22.39 -6.88 -25.75
N ASP A 191 23.28 -6.15 -25.09
CA ASP A 191 23.76 -6.49 -23.75
C ASP A 191 22.64 -6.35 -22.71
N MET A 192 21.81 -5.32 -22.86
CA MET A 192 20.62 -5.14 -22.03
C MET A 192 19.67 -6.33 -22.17
N ALA A 193 19.34 -6.73 -23.41
CA ALA A 193 18.47 -7.88 -23.65
C ALA A 193 19.03 -9.17 -23.02
N SER A 194 20.33 -9.40 -23.18
CA SER A 194 21.01 -10.57 -22.63
C SER A 194 21.00 -10.61 -21.10
N ARG A 195 21.28 -9.47 -20.43
CA ARG A 195 21.30 -9.38 -18.96
C ARG A 195 19.90 -9.45 -18.34
N VAL A 196 18.91 -8.88 -19.00
CA VAL A 196 17.51 -8.82 -18.52
C VAL A 196 16.72 -10.07 -18.92
N GLN A 197 17.30 -10.97 -19.73
CA GLN A 197 16.66 -12.17 -20.27
C GLN A 197 15.44 -11.85 -21.17
N LEU A 198 15.59 -10.84 -22.03
CA LEU A 198 14.65 -10.51 -23.11
C LEU A 198 15.03 -11.26 -24.38
N SER A 199 14.06 -11.39 -25.31
CA SER A 199 14.26 -12.16 -26.54
C SER A 199 15.24 -11.52 -27.53
N GLY A 200 15.43 -10.20 -27.47
CA GLY A 200 16.34 -9.48 -28.34
C GLY A 200 16.36 -7.96 -28.10
N PRO A 201 17.15 -7.22 -28.89
CA PRO A 201 17.36 -5.78 -28.71
C PRO A 201 16.09 -4.97 -28.99
N GLN A 202 15.22 -5.46 -29.87
CA GLN A 202 13.93 -4.84 -30.20
C GLN A 202 12.96 -4.82 -29.01
N GLU A 203 12.94 -5.90 -28.21
CA GLU A 203 12.14 -5.89 -26.98
C GLU A 203 12.76 -5.00 -25.92
N ALA A 204 14.10 -5.00 -25.79
CA ALA A 204 14.78 -4.08 -24.88
C ALA A 204 14.46 -2.62 -25.21
N GLU A 205 14.49 -2.25 -26.49
CA GLU A 205 14.14 -0.91 -26.96
C GLU A 205 12.69 -0.54 -26.60
N LYS A 206 11.72 -1.44 -26.83
CA LYS A 206 10.32 -1.23 -26.44
C LYS A 206 10.15 -1.03 -24.94
N TYR A 207 10.83 -1.85 -24.12
CA TYR A 207 10.79 -1.69 -22.67
C TYR A 207 11.35 -0.33 -22.24
N VAL A 208 12.52 0.05 -22.76
CA VAL A 208 13.13 1.35 -22.43
C VAL A 208 12.23 2.50 -22.86
N LEU A 209 11.64 2.46 -24.05
CA LEU A 209 10.73 3.49 -24.53
C LEU A 209 9.51 3.66 -23.61
N HIS A 210 8.83 2.56 -23.25
CA HIS A 210 7.69 2.61 -22.34
C HIS A 210 8.08 3.10 -20.94
N MET A 211 9.25 2.71 -20.43
CA MET A 211 9.73 3.18 -19.13
C MET A 211 10.08 4.67 -19.14
N ILE A 212 10.53 5.22 -20.28
CA ILE A 212 10.76 6.68 -20.44
C ILE A 212 9.41 7.41 -20.48
N GLU A 213 8.44 6.90 -21.24
CA GLU A 213 7.08 7.46 -21.35
C GLU A 213 6.34 7.45 -19.99
N ASP A 214 6.46 6.36 -19.23
CA ASP A 214 5.88 6.20 -17.88
C ASP A 214 6.66 7.00 -16.81
N GLY A 215 7.80 7.62 -17.16
CA GLY A 215 8.66 8.36 -16.21
C GLY A 215 9.39 7.49 -15.18
N GLU A 216 9.53 6.19 -15.44
CA GLU A 216 10.18 5.22 -14.54
C GLU A 216 11.71 5.16 -14.68
N ILE A 217 12.24 5.70 -15.78
CA ILE A 217 13.68 5.78 -16.06
C ILE A 217 14.02 7.05 -16.83
N PHE A 218 15.17 7.66 -16.51
CA PHE A 218 15.73 8.76 -17.29
C PHE A 218 16.81 8.20 -18.22
N ALA A 219 16.44 8.01 -19.49
CA ALA A 219 17.35 7.46 -20.50
C ALA A 219 17.04 8.01 -21.88
N SER A 220 18.02 7.93 -22.78
CA SER A 220 17.89 8.25 -24.20
C SER A 220 18.36 7.09 -25.06
N ILE A 221 17.68 6.85 -26.18
CA ILE A 221 17.96 5.75 -27.10
C ILE A 221 18.66 6.31 -28.33
N ASN A 222 19.86 5.82 -28.64
CA ASN A 222 20.56 6.10 -29.88
C ASN A 222 20.41 4.89 -30.82
N GLN A 223 19.46 4.97 -31.75
CA GLN A 223 19.17 3.91 -32.71
C GLN A 223 20.31 3.67 -33.72
N LYS A 224 21.10 4.71 -34.05
CA LYS A 224 22.20 4.59 -35.02
C LYS A 224 23.31 3.68 -34.48
N ASP A 225 23.63 3.84 -33.20
CA ASP A 225 24.71 3.11 -32.55
C ASP A 225 24.20 1.89 -31.75
N GLY A 226 22.88 1.72 -31.61
CA GLY A 226 22.25 0.62 -30.87
C GLY A 226 22.50 0.69 -29.35
N MET A 227 22.61 1.90 -28.82
CA MET A 227 23.00 2.17 -27.43
C MET A 227 21.89 2.88 -26.65
N VAL A 228 21.81 2.59 -25.36
CA VAL A 228 20.98 3.29 -24.39
C VAL A 228 21.90 4.09 -23.48
N CYS A 229 21.68 5.40 -23.40
CA CYS A 229 22.38 6.31 -22.50
C CYS A 229 21.47 6.61 -21.31
N PHE A 230 21.90 6.26 -20.12
CA PHE A 230 21.21 6.58 -18.87
C PHE A 230 21.61 7.98 -18.41
N HIS A 231 20.64 8.70 -17.86
CA HIS A 231 20.81 10.04 -17.33
C HIS A 231 20.40 10.04 -15.85
N ASP A 232 20.97 10.95 -15.07
CA ASP A 232 20.48 11.22 -13.72
C ASP A 232 19.20 12.05 -13.79
N ASN A 233 18.43 12.01 -12.69
CA ASN A 233 17.16 12.73 -12.57
C ASN A 233 17.37 14.23 -12.90
N PRO A 234 16.63 14.80 -13.86
CA PRO A 234 16.84 16.17 -14.32
C PRO A 234 16.52 17.23 -13.25
N GLU A 235 15.77 16.88 -12.20
CA GLU A 235 15.34 17.84 -11.18
C GLU A 235 16.50 18.25 -10.27
N LYS A 236 16.88 19.53 -10.33
CA LYS A 236 17.95 20.13 -9.51
C LYS A 236 17.42 20.86 -8.27
N TYR A 237 16.14 20.74 -7.95
CA TYR A 237 15.48 21.34 -6.79
C TYR A 237 15.52 22.88 -6.75
N ASN A 238 15.74 23.53 -7.90
CA ASN A 238 15.82 24.99 -8.01
C ASN A 238 14.65 25.59 -8.79
N ASN A 239 13.65 24.78 -9.14
CA ASN A 239 12.50 25.20 -9.92
C ASN A 239 11.39 25.76 -9.02
N PRO A 240 10.58 26.73 -9.50
CA PRO A 240 9.41 27.21 -8.76
C PRO A 240 8.37 26.11 -8.54
N ALA A 241 8.35 25.06 -9.37
CA ALA A 241 7.52 23.88 -9.15
C ALA A 241 7.89 23.15 -7.85
N MET A 242 9.18 23.08 -7.50
CA MET A 242 9.61 22.47 -6.24
C MET A 242 9.23 23.32 -5.03
N LEU A 243 9.29 24.65 -5.15
CA LEU A 243 8.77 25.54 -4.11
C LEU A 243 7.26 25.28 -3.89
N HIS A 244 6.48 25.20 -4.96
CA HIS A 244 5.06 24.91 -4.86
C HIS A 244 4.76 23.52 -4.25
N ASN A 245 5.54 22.50 -4.61
CA ASN A 245 5.41 21.17 -4.00
C ASN A 245 5.71 21.21 -2.50
N ILE A 246 6.75 21.93 -2.08
CA ILE A 246 7.09 22.10 -0.66
C ILE A 246 5.97 22.85 0.07
N ASP A 247 5.44 23.92 -0.51
CA ASP A 247 4.32 24.66 0.07
C ASP A 247 3.08 23.77 0.24
N GLN A 248 2.76 22.93 -0.75
CA GLN A 248 1.64 21.99 -0.67
C GLN A 248 1.85 20.92 0.41
N GLU A 249 3.04 20.32 0.49
CA GLU A 249 3.36 19.35 1.54
C GLU A 249 3.35 19.99 2.93
N MET A 250 3.84 21.23 3.05
CA MET A 250 3.77 22.00 4.29
C MET A 250 2.32 22.26 4.72
N LEU A 251 1.43 22.63 3.78
CA LEU A 251 0.01 22.80 4.06
C LEU A 251 -0.65 21.49 4.55
N LYS A 252 -0.28 20.33 3.97
CA LYS A 252 -0.74 19.03 4.47
C LYS A 252 -0.26 18.75 5.88
N CYS A 253 0.99 19.09 6.21
CA CYS A 253 1.52 18.95 7.57
C CYS A 253 0.83 19.88 8.56
N ILE A 254 0.55 21.12 8.19
CA ILE A 254 -0.20 22.08 9.03
C ILE A 254 -1.61 21.55 9.29
N GLU A 255 -2.30 21.07 8.26
CA GLU A 255 -3.63 20.47 8.41
C GLU A 255 -3.61 19.22 9.31
N LEU A 256 -2.56 18.40 9.21
CA LEU A 256 -2.38 17.25 10.10
C LEU A 256 -2.13 17.69 11.56
N ASP A 257 -1.34 18.74 11.78
CA ASP A 257 -1.07 19.30 13.11
C ASP A 257 -2.35 19.87 13.77
N GLU A 258 -3.16 20.60 13.01
CA GLU A 258 -4.45 21.11 13.50
C GLU A 258 -5.41 19.96 13.86
N ARG A 259 -5.41 18.86 13.09
CA ARG A 259 -6.17 17.65 13.43
C ARG A 259 -5.64 16.96 14.68
N LEU A 260 -4.32 16.88 14.85
CA LEU A 260 -3.71 16.32 16.06
C LEU A 260 -4.08 17.15 17.31
N LYS A 261 -4.07 18.48 17.21
CA LYS A 261 -4.52 19.37 18.28
C LYS A 261 -6.00 19.15 18.63
N ALA A 262 -6.86 19.02 17.63
CA ALA A 262 -8.28 18.73 17.85
C ALA A 262 -8.49 17.39 18.58
N MET A 263 -7.79 16.33 18.16
CA MET A 263 -7.84 15.02 18.82
C MET A 263 -7.28 15.08 20.26
N ASP A 264 -6.18 15.80 20.49
CA ASP A 264 -5.60 15.97 21.83
C ASP A 264 -6.56 16.72 22.77
N GLN A 265 -7.25 17.74 22.25
CA GLN A 265 -8.28 18.46 22.98
C GLN A 265 -9.46 17.53 23.35
N GLU A 266 -9.94 16.70 22.43
CA GLU A 266 -11.02 15.73 22.70
C GLU A 266 -10.61 14.69 23.77
N ILE A 267 -9.38 14.20 23.72
CA ILE A 267 -8.84 13.26 24.72
C ILE A 267 -8.72 13.96 26.08
N THR A 268 -8.24 15.19 26.12
CA THR A 268 -8.06 15.97 27.36
C THR A 268 -9.40 16.26 28.05
N VAL A 269 -10.46 16.49 27.28
CA VAL A 269 -11.82 16.75 27.82
C VAL A 269 -12.52 15.45 28.27
N ASN A 270 -11.99 14.27 27.90
CA ASN A 270 -12.60 13.00 28.25
C ASN A 270 -12.51 12.73 29.77
N PRO A 271 -13.64 12.57 30.49
CA PRO A 271 -13.66 12.45 31.95
C PRO A 271 -12.89 11.22 32.47
N GLN A 272 -12.78 10.15 31.68
CA GLN A 272 -11.99 8.96 32.07
C GLN A 272 -10.48 9.22 31.97
N PHE A 273 -10.05 10.08 31.05
CA PHE A 273 -8.66 10.52 30.94
C PHE A 273 -8.31 11.53 32.04
N VAL A 274 -9.23 12.45 32.36
CA VAL A 274 -9.10 13.40 33.48
C VAL A 274 -9.01 12.65 34.81
N GLN A 275 -9.86 11.65 35.08
CA GLN A 275 -9.79 10.84 36.30
C GLN A 275 -8.49 10.04 36.43
N LYS A 276 -7.98 9.44 35.34
CA LYS A 276 -6.69 8.72 35.38
C LYS A 276 -5.49 9.64 35.52
N SER A 277 -5.56 10.84 34.95
CA SER A 277 -4.50 11.85 35.04
C SER A 277 -4.48 12.57 36.39
N MET A 278 -5.63 12.66 37.08
CA MET A 278 -5.78 13.33 38.37
C MET A 278 -5.74 12.39 39.60
N GLY A 279 -5.70 11.06 39.42
CA GLY A 279 -5.90 10.11 40.52
C GLY A 279 -4.97 8.89 40.52
N SER A 280 -3.67 9.13 40.73
CA SER A 280 -2.73 8.18 41.39
C SER A 280 -2.12 8.81 42.65
N GLN A 281 -2.88 9.68 43.32
CA GLN A 281 -2.52 10.28 44.61
C GLN A 281 -3.68 10.08 45.58
N GLU A 282 -3.87 8.87 46.08
CA GLU A 282 -4.60 8.62 47.32
C GLU A 282 -4.27 7.20 47.78
N ASP A 283 -3.19 7.08 48.57
CA ASP A 283 -3.04 6.13 49.70
C ASP A 283 -1.60 6.21 50.27
N ASP A 284 -1.12 7.41 50.61
CA ASP A 284 -0.01 7.55 51.58
C ASP A 284 -0.04 8.93 52.25
N SER A 285 -0.77 9.04 53.37
CA SER A 285 -0.47 9.91 54.52
C SER A 285 -1.70 10.05 55.42
N GLY A 286 -1.69 9.28 56.51
CA GLY A 286 -2.83 9.12 57.42
C GLY A 286 -3.06 10.26 58.43
N THR A 287 -4.01 10.04 59.35
CA THR A 287 -4.06 10.76 60.63
C THR A 287 -4.92 9.99 61.65
N LYS A 288 -4.30 9.22 62.55
CA LYS A 288 -4.12 9.49 64.02
C LYS A 288 -5.30 8.99 64.90
N PRO A 289 -5.28 9.19 66.24
CA PRO A 289 -4.81 8.23 67.24
C PRO A 289 -5.95 7.81 68.19
N SER A 290 -5.81 6.73 68.97
CA SER A 290 -6.57 6.67 70.23
C SER A 290 -5.88 5.82 71.28
N SER A 291 -5.41 6.53 72.29
CA SER A 291 -4.89 6.09 73.57
C SER A 291 -6.01 5.60 74.50
N TYR A 292 -5.67 4.55 75.26
CA TYR A 292 -6.09 4.16 76.62
C TYR A 292 -7.57 3.90 76.96
N SER A 293 -7.85 2.66 77.36
CA SER A 293 -8.00 2.26 78.78
C SER A 293 -7.72 0.77 78.94
#